data_AF-A0A7Z9QQA2-F1
#
_entry.id   AF-A0A7Z9QQA2-F1
#
_cell.length_a   1.000
_cell.length_b   1.000
_cell.length_c   1.000
_cell.angle_alpha   90.00
_cell.angle_beta   90.00
_cell.angle_gamma   90.00
#
_symmetry.space_group_name_H-M   'P 1'
#
loop_
_entity.id
_entity.type
_entity.pdbx_description
1 polymer ?
#
loop_
_entity_poly.entity_id
_entity_poly.type
_entity_poly.pdbx_seq_one_letter_code
_entity_poly.pdbx_strand_id
1 'polypeptide(L)'
;MTSHAEGGLRVTAVSLGKGEVAWKIDFPPICRRDPRLKGEWKSLEEALGVLKRVSERDAVDATTADLADQRCPEITWGSDR
;
A
#
# COMPACT_ATOMS: atom_id res chain seq x y z
N MET A 1 7.88 22.81 -1.34
CA MET A 1 6.64 22.02 -1.34
C MET A 1 6.65 21.18 -2.61
N THR A 2 7.19 19.97 -2.56
CA THR A 2 7.42 19.13 -3.75
C THR A 2 6.27 18.15 -3.90
N SER A 3 5.42 18.44 -4.88
CA SER A 3 4.39 17.56 -5.42
C SER A 3 5.05 16.36 -6.11
N HIS A 4 4.79 15.16 -5.61
CA HIS A 4 5.11 13.90 -6.30
C HIS A 4 4.09 12.86 -5.83
N ALA A 5 2.96 12.77 -6.52
CA ALA A 5 1.94 11.75 -6.27
C ALA A 5 1.09 11.54 -7.52
N GLU A 6 1.73 11.43 -8.69
CA GLU A 6 1.13 10.73 -9.85
C GLU A 6 1.44 9.22 -9.81
N GLY A 7 2.31 8.75 -8.91
CA GLY A 7 2.79 7.37 -8.87
C GLY A 7 1.97 6.49 -7.94
N GLY A 8 1.12 5.62 -8.50
CA GLY A 8 0.69 4.35 -7.92
C GLY A 8 0.00 4.32 -6.54
N LEU A 9 -0.32 3.10 -6.11
CA LEU A 9 -0.87 2.82 -4.77
C LEU A 9 0.14 3.17 -3.67
N ARG A 10 -0.33 3.71 -2.55
CA ARG A 10 0.52 4.17 -1.44
C ARG A 10 -0.02 3.71 -0.10
N VAL A 11 0.84 3.39 0.86
CA VAL A 11 0.40 3.10 2.24
C VAL A 11 0.57 4.36 3.09
N THR A 12 -0.52 4.83 3.70
CA THR A 12 -0.57 5.99 4.59
C THR A 12 -0.98 5.57 6.01
N ALA A 13 -0.35 6.19 7.00
CA ALA A 13 -0.77 6.06 8.39
C ALA A 13 -1.99 6.96 8.64
N VAL A 14 -3.02 6.41 9.26
CA VAL A 14 -4.24 7.08 9.69
C VAL A 14 -4.41 6.91 11.20
N SER A 15 -4.60 8.00 11.91
CA SER A 15 -4.83 7.97 13.36
C SER A 15 -6.30 7.67 13.63
N LEU A 16 -6.60 6.58 14.34
CA LEU A 16 -7.95 6.13 14.68
C LEU A 16 -8.53 6.82 15.95
N GLY A 17 -7.74 7.67 16.60
CA GLY A 17 -8.06 8.24 17.90
C GLY A 17 -7.52 7.38 19.05
N LYS A 18 -7.49 7.92 20.28
CA LYS A 18 -6.92 7.25 21.47
C LYS A 18 -5.47 6.76 21.33
N GLY A 19 -4.68 7.40 20.47
CA GLY A 19 -3.28 7.01 20.24
C GLY A 19 -3.09 5.78 19.34
N GLU A 20 -4.18 5.28 18.75
CA GLU A 20 -4.13 4.16 17.81
C GLU A 20 -3.82 4.67 16.40
N VAL A 21 -2.88 4.00 15.73
CA VAL A 21 -2.51 4.25 14.33
C VAL A 21 -2.87 3.00 13.53
N ALA A 22 -3.65 3.20 12.47
CA ALA A 22 -3.86 2.20 11.44
C ALA A 22 -3.16 2.61 10.15
N TRP A 23 -2.94 1.65 9.28
CA TRP A 23 -2.36 1.85 7.96
C TRP A 23 -3.45 1.62 6.93
N LYS A 24 -3.50 2.46 5.92
CA LYS A 24 -4.48 2.39 4.84
C LYS A 24 -3.77 2.50 3.50
N ILE A 25 -4.30 1.81 2.51
CA ILE A 25 -3.83 1.92 1.13
C ILE A 25 -4.64 3.01 0.46
N ASP A 26 -3.95 4.06 0.02
CA ASP A 26 -4.49 5.16 -0.76
C ASP A 26 -4.39 4.83 -2.25
N PHE A 27 -5.51 5.06 -2.94
CA PHE A 27 -5.63 4.80 -4.37
C PHE A 27 -5.67 6.14 -5.09
N PRO A 28 -4.69 6.45 -5.95
CA PRO A 28 -4.81 7.62 -6.80
C PRO A 28 -6.02 7.46 -7.74
N PRO A 29 -6.58 8.57 -8.25
CA PRO A 29 -7.82 8.57 -9.04
C PRO A 29 -7.73 7.72 -10.33
N ILE A 30 -6.51 7.50 -10.82
CA ILE A 30 -6.23 6.69 -12.02
C ILE A 30 -6.14 5.18 -11.73
N CYS A 31 -5.94 4.78 -10.48
CA CYS A 31 -5.80 3.36 -10.11
C CYS A 31 -7.17 2.72 -9.87
N ARG A 32 -7.33 1.48 -10.33
CA ARG A 32 -8.53 0.67 -10.04
C ARG A 32 -8.61 0.46 -8.52
N ARG A 33 -9.74 0.83 -7.93
CA ARG A 33 -10.00 0.56 -6.50
C ARG A 33 -10.28 -0.92 -6.32
N ASP A 34 -9.27 -1.65 -5.87
CA ASP A 34 -9.45 -3.04 -5.46
C ASP A 34 -10.14 -3.10 -4.09
N PRO A 35 -11.32 -3.74 -3.98
CA PRO A 35 -12.02 -3.87 -2.71
C PRO A 35 -11.23 -4.70 -1.68
N ARG A 36 -10.31 -5.56 -2.14
CA ARG A 36 -9.38 -6.35 -1.32
C ARG A 36 -8.36 -5.48 -0.59
N LEU A 37 -8.05 -4.31 -1.15
CA LEU A 37 -7.15 -3.31 -0.58
C LEU A 37 -7.92 -2.22 0.19
N LYS A 38 -9.25 -2.35 0.30
CA LYS A 38 -10.11 -1.42 1.04
C LYS A 38 -10.20 -1.87 2.50
N GLY A 39 -9.13 -1.67 3.25
CA GLY A 39 -9.02 -2.04 4.66
C GLY A 39 -8.14 -1.08 5.45
N GLU A 40 -8.26 -1.15 6.77
CA GLU A 40 -7.37 -0.50 7.73
C GLU A 40 -6.60 -1.62 8.44
N TRP A 41 -5.28 -1.57 8.37
CA TRP A 41 -4.40 -2.58 8.97
C TRP A 41 -3.78 -2.04 10.24
N LYS A 42 -3.65 -2.89 11.26
CA LYS A 42 -3.00 -2.51 12.53
C LYS A 42 -1.49 -2.37 12.39
N SER A 43 -0.92 -3.07 11.40
CA SER A 43 0.52 -3.09 11.14
C SER A 43 0.82 -2.70 9.70
N LEU A 44 1.91 -1.95 9.52
CA LEU A 44 2.43 -1.58 8.21
C LEU A 44 2.75 -2.82 7.36
N GLU A 45 3.33 -3.85 7.98
CA GLU A 45 3.67 -5.11 7.32
C GLU A 45 2.44 -5.86 6.80
N GLU A 46 1.32 -5.83 7.52
CA GLU A 46 0.07 -6.39 7.02
C GLU A 46 -0.45 -5.61 5.81
N ALA A 47 -0.43 -4.28 5.86
CA ALA A 47 -0.84 -3.45 4.74
C ALA A 47 0.03 -3.70 3.49
N LEU A 48 1.35 -3.71 3.66
CA LEU A 48 2.31 -3.98 2.58
C LEU A 48 2.19 -5.41 2.07
N GLY A 49 1.96 -6.38 2.94
CA GLY A 49 1.79 -7.78 2.56
C GLY A 49 0.54 -8.01 1.74
N VAL A 50 -0.59 -7.39 2.11
CA VAL A 50 -1.80 -7.42 1.29
C VAL A 50 -1.52 -6.69 -0.02
N LEU A 51 -0.99 -5.47 0.01
CA LEU A 51 -0.62 -4.71 -1.19
C LEU A 51 0.21 -5.54 -2.19
N LYS A 52 1.28 -6.19 -1.72
CA LYS A 52 2.11 -7.07 -2.55
C LYS A 52 1.29 -8.19 -3.15
N ARG A 53 0.39 -8.85 -2.40
CA ARG A 53 -0.40 -9.99 -2.93
C ARG A 53 -1.43 -9.60 -3.97
N VAL A 54 -1.98 -8.39 -3.90
CA VAL A 54 -3.12 -7.99 -4.74
C VAL A 54 -2.73 -7.05 -5.88
N SER A 55 -1.53 -6.48 -5.84
CA SER A 55 -1.08 -5.50 -6.84
C SER A 55 0.25 -5.91 -7.45
N GLU A 56 0.46 -5.47 -8.67
CA GLU A 56 1.75 -5.54 -9.33
C GLU A 56 2.66 -4.43 -8.82
N ARG A 57 3.96 -4.69 -8.80
CA ARG A 57 4.96 -3.71 -8.35
C ARG A 57 4.87 -2.39 -9.12
N ASP A 58 4.54 -2.46 -10.41
CA ASP A 58 4.42 -1.30 -11.32
C ASP A 58 3.19 -0.42 -10.99
N ALA A 59 2.14 -1.01 -10.44
CA ALA A 59 0.94 -0.29 -10.03
C ALA A 59 1.09 0.42 -8.66
N VAL A 60 2.22 0.22 -7.98
CA VAL A 60 2.52 0.78 -6.66
C VAL A 60 3.57 1.87 -6.79
N ASP A 61 3.49 2.93 -5.97
CA ASP A 61 4.54 3.95 -5.93
C ASP A 61 5.91 3.31 -5.67
N ALA A 62 6.94 3.72 -6.40
CA ALA A 62 8.28 3.14 -6.27
C ALA A 62 8.80 3.13 -4.82
N THR A 63 8.47 4.15 -4.03
CA THR A 63 8.84 4.23 -2.60
C THR A 63 8.09 3.19 -1.77
N THR A 64 6.79 3.03 -2.03
CA THR A 64 5.95 2.05 -1.31
C THR A 64 6.33 0.62 -1.71
N ALA A 65 6.64 0.41 -3.00
CA ALA A 65 7.11 -0.85 -3.52
C ALA A 65 8.44 -1.27 -2.91
N ASP A 66 9.41 -0.34 -2.86
CA ASP A 66 10.70 -0.57 -2.22
C ASP A 66 10.54 -0.88 -0.72
N LEU A 67 9.70 -0.12 -0.02
CA LEU A 67 9.39 -0.36 1.39
C LEU A 67 8.74 -1.73 1.61
N ALA A 68 7.83 -2.15 0.73
CA ALA A 68 7.20 -3.46 0.78
C ALA A 68 8.19 -4.59 0.52
N ASP A 69 9.19 -4.37 -0.34
CA ASP A 69 10.24 -5.35 -0.62
C ASP A 69 11.20 -5.51 0.57
N GLN A 70 11.57 -4.39 1.20
CA GLN A 70 12.40 -4.39 2.40
C GLN A 70 11.71 -5.01 3.62
N ARG A 71 10.42 -4.71 3.82
CA ARG A 71 9.65 -5.15 5.00
C ARG A 71 9.01 -6.52 4.84
N CYS A 72 8.61 -6.86 3.63
CA CYS A 72 7.94 -8.13 3.32
C CYS A 72 8.64 -8.84 2.15
N PRO A 73 9.93 -9.20 2.27
CA PRO A 73 10.67 -9.88 1.20
C PRO A 73 10.11 -11.28 0.90
N GLU A 74 9.51 -11.93 1.90
CA GLU A 74 8.89 -13.25 1.76
C GLU A 74 7.60 -13.26 0.92
N ILE A 75 6.96 -12.10 0.77
CA ILE A 75 5.71 -11.96 0.03
C ILE A 75 6.05 -11.56 -1.41
N THR A 76 5.66 -12.39 -2.37
CA THR A 76 5.84 -12.08 -3.79
C THR A 76 4.78 -11.11 -4.27
N TRP A 77 5.15 -10.21 -5.18
CA TRP A 77 4.20 -9.33 -5.86
C TRP A 77 3.17 -10.15 -6.66
N GLY A 78 1.90 -9.80 -6.52
CA GLY A 78 0.75 -10.48 -7.07
C GLY A 78 0.70 -10.22 -8.56
N SER A 79 0.93 -11.27 -9.33
CA SER A 79 0.81 -11.29 -10.77
C SER A 79 -0.54 -11.94 -11.10
N ASP A 80 -1.64 -11.24 -10.81
CA ASP A 80 -2.96 -11.73 -11.23
C ASP A 80 -3.15 -11.34 -12.71
N ARG A 81 -2.77 -12.26 -13.59
CA ARG A 81 -2.95 -12.19 -15.05
C ARG A 81 -4.41 -12.28 -15.46
#